data_AF-A0A537E0J7-F1
#
_entry.id   AF-A0A537E0J7-F1
#
_cell.length_a   1.000
_cell.length_b   1.000
_cell.length_c   1.000
_cell.angle_alpha   90.00
_cell.angle_beta   90.00
_cell.angle_gamma   90.00
#
_symmetry.space_group_name_H-M   'P 1'
#
loop_
_entity.id
_entity.type
_entity.pdbx_description
1 polymer ?
#
loop_
_entity_poly.entity_id
_entity_poly.type
_entity_poly.pdbx_seq_one_letter_code
_entity_poly.pdbx_strand_id
1 'polypeptide(L)'
;MITPRSKRVRKGMLQQRVVVSRRLSTMLIILSAASLVSISPKTFPSAHAAGFVYVNPPMTAVASVGTVVTVRVQVASVDPFDGWDIQVQSNQSVIDPTSLSIQGNTLAVNYSERS
;
A
#
# COMPACT_ATOMS: atom_id res chain seq x y z
N MET A 1 -47.71 -24.80 -62.27
CA MET A 1 -48.05 -23.60 -61.46
C MET A 1 -47.20 -23.63 -60.19
N ILE A 2 -46.52 -22.52 -59.88
CA ILE A 2 -45.27 -22.45 -59.09
C ILE A 2 -45.52 -21.96 -57.64
N THR A 3 -44.72 -22.49 -56.68
CA THR A 3 -44.32 -21.96 -55.33
C THR A 3 -45.32 -21.92 -54.14
N PRO A 4 -44.86 -21.79 -52.86
CA PRO A 4 -43.55 -22.10 -52.23
C PRO A 4 -43.65 -22.82 -50.85
N ARG A 5 -42.73 -23.77 -50.57
CA ARG A 5 -42.54 -24.38 -49.22
C ARG A 5 -41.12 -24.15 -48.69
N SER A 6 -40.77 -22.90 -48.34
CA SER A 6 -39.40 -22.57 -47.86
C SER A 6 -39.28 -21.37 -46.90
N LYS A 7 -40.33 -21.01 -46.14
CA LYS A 7 -40.24 -19.88 -45.17
C LYS A 7 -40.23 -20.29 -43.69
N ARG A 8 -40.54 -21.54 -43.35
CA ARG A 8 -40.78 -21.92 -41.95
C ARG A 8 -39.51 -22.32 -41.17
N VAL A 9 -38.51 -22.92 -41.84
CA VAL A 9 -37.25 -23.36 -41.20
C VAL A 9 -36.31 -22.19 -40.87
N ARG A 10 -36.21 -21.18 -41.76
CA ARG A 10 -35.34 -20.00 -41.53
C ARG A 10 -35.82 -19.13 -40.36
N LYS A 11 -37.13 -19.08 -40.08
CA LYS A 11 -37.66 -18.33 -38.94
C LYS A 11 -37.25 -18.95 -37.59
N GLY A 12 -37.18 -20.28 -37.49
CA GLY A 12 -36.71 -20.98 -36.29
C GLY A 12 -35.22 -20.73 -36.01
N MET A 13 -34.36 -20.83 -37.03
CA MET A 13 -32.92 -20.58 -36.89
C MET A 13 -32.58 -19.12 -36.58
N LEU A 14 -33.30 -18.14 -37.13
CA LEU A 14 -33.09 -16.72 -36.82
C LEU A 14 -33.53 -16.38 -35.39
N GLN A 15 -34.66 -16.91 -34.93
CA GLN A 15 -35.11 -16.75 -33.54
C GLN A 15 -34.13 -17.39 -32.55
N GLN A 16 -33.61 -18.58 -32.86
CA GLN A 16 -32.61 -19.26 -32.03
C GLN A 16 -31.29 -18.49 -31.95
N ARG A 17 -30.82 -17.90 -33.06
CA ARG A 17 -29.59 -17.06 -33.08
C ARG A 17 -29.74 -15.78 -32.24
N VAL A 18 -30.92 -15.16 -32.23
CA VAL A 18 -31.20 -13.94 -31.45
C VAL A 18 -31.33 -14.24 -29.96
N VAL A 19 -31.89 -15.39 -29.58
CA VAL A 19 -32.00 -15.79 -28.17
C VAL A 19 -30.64 -16.15 -27.58
N VAL A 20 -29.76 -16.81 -28.36
CA VAL A 20 -28.41 -17.15 -27.91
C VAL A 20 -27.52 -15.91 -27.77
N SER A 21 -27.60 -14.95 -28.71
CA SER A 21 -26.83 -13.70 -28.61
C SER A 21 -27.30 -12.81 -27.45
N ARG A 22 -28.61 -12.79 -27.16
CA ARG A 22 -29.16 -12.11 -25.97
C ARG A 22 -28.69 -12.75 -24.67
N ARG A 23 -28.72 -14.08 -24.57
CA ARG A 23 -28.24 -14.82 -23.37
C ARG A 23 -26.74 -14.68 -23.15
N LEU A 24 -25.94 -14.69 -24.21
CA LEU A 24 -24.50 -14.48 -24.13
C LEU A 24 -24.17 -13.04 -23.70
N SER A 25 -24.87 -12.06 -24.27
CA SER A 25 -24.71 -10.65 -23.89
C SER A 25 -25.05 -10.42 -22.42
N THR A 26 -26.14 -11.00 -21.91
CA THR A 26 -26.47 -10.90 -20.48
C THR A 26 -25.44 -11.57 -19.59
N MET A 27 -24.87 -12.71 -20.01
CA MET A 27 -23.79 -13.37 -19.25
C MET A 27 -22.51 -12.54 -19.23
N LEU A 28 -22.16 -11.89 -20.35
CA LEU A 28 -21.00 -10.99 -20.42
C LEU A 28 -21.18 -9.73 -19.57
N ILE A 29 -22.40 -9.18 -19.51
CA ILE A 29 -22.74 -8.03 -18.65
C ILE A 29 -22.68 -8.42 -17.16
N ILE A 30 -23.18 -9.61 -16.79
CA ILE A 30 -23.10 -10.10 -15.41
C ILE A 30 -21.63 -10.36 -15.02
N LEU A 31 -20.83 -10.93 -15.93
CA LEU A 31 -19.42 -11.21 -15.70
C LEU A 31 -18.59 -9.92 -15.57
N SER A 32 -18.85 -8.90 -16.38
CA SER A 32 -18.16 -7.61 -16.26
C SER A 32 -18.58 -6.82 -15.02
N ALA A 33 -19.85 -6.91 -14.60
CA ALA A 33 -20.30 -6.34 -13.34
C ALA A 33 -19.67 -7.05 -12.12
N ALA A 34 -19.48 -8.37 -12.18
CA ALA A 34 -18.81 -9.14 -11.13
C ALA A 34 -17.31 -8.79 -10.98
N SER A 35 -16.63 -8.44 -12.08
CA SER A 35 -15.21 -8.09 -12.08
C SER A 35 -14.86 -6.79 -11.34
N LEU A 36 -15.83 -5.92 -11.08
CA LEU A 36 -15.62 -4.66 -10.34
C LEU A 36 -15.54 -4.84 -8.81
N VAL A 37 -15.88 -6.03 -8.28
CA VAL A 37 -15.99 -6.26 -6.83
C VAL A 37 -14.64 -6.67 -6.17
N SER A 38 -13.59 -6.92 -6.95
CA SER A 38 -12.33 -7.50 -6.40
C SER A 38 -11.26 -6.48 -5.99
N ILE A 39 -11.50 -5.18 -6.09
CA ILE A 39 -10.60 -4.17 -5.50
C ILE A 39 -11.03 -3.95 -4.05
N SER A 40 -10.73 -4.93 -3.20
CA SER A 40 -10.87 -4.73 -1.77
C SER A 40 -9.87 -3.65 -1.36
N PRO A 41 -10.29 -2.50 -0.81
CA PRO A 41 -9.34 -1.57 -0.23
C PRO A 41 -8.56 -2.35 0.84
N LYS A 42 -7.23 -2.35 0.75
CA LYS A 42 -6.40 -2.77 1.88
C LYS A 42 -6.76 -1.82 3.01
N THR A 43 -7.58 -2.28 3.94
CA THR A 43 -7.81 -1.59 5.21
C THR A 43 -6.48 -1.67 5.94
N PHE A 44 -5.66 -0.64 5.79
CA PHE A 44 -4.50 -0.48 6.65
C PHE A 44 -5.05 -0.36 8.08
N PRO A 45 -4.68 -1.24 9.01
CA PRO A 45 -5.04 -1.04 10.40
C PRO A 45 -4.58 0.36 10.79
N SER A 46 -5.44 1.10 11.49
CA SER A 46 -5.05 2.41 12.03
C SER A 46 -3.82 2.15 12.91
N ALA A 47 -2.67 2.69 12.49
CA ALA A 47 -1.44 2.55 13.26
C ALA A 47 -1.73 3.10 14.65
N HIS A 48 -1.63 2.25 15.66
CA HIS A 48 -1.71 2.71 17.03
C HIS A 48 -0.41 3.48 17.27
N ALA A 49 -0.46 4.80 17.10
CA ALA A 49 0.67 5.69 17.35
C ALA A 49 0.92 5.85 18.87
N ALA A 50 0.96 4.74 19.60
CA ALA A 50 1.59 4.72 20.90
C ALA A 50 3.11 4.74 20.65
N GLY A 51 3.83 5.52 21.46
CA GLY A 51 5.30 5.54 21.47
C GLY A 51 5.90 6.92 21.34
N PHE A 52 7.22 6.99 21.49
CA PHE A 52 7.94 8.23 21.74
C PHE A 52 9.21 8.29 20.91
N VAL A 53 9.44 9.44 20.29
CA VAL A 53 10.74 9.84 19.74
C VAL A 53 11.40 10.74 20.77
N TYR A 54 12.61 10.42 21.21
CA TYR A 54 13.31 11.17 22.24
C TYR A 54 14.81 11.24 22.00
N VAL A 55 15.43 12.27 22.58
CA VAL A 55 16.88 12.44 22.58
C VAL A 55 17.44 11.89 23.89
N ASN A 56 18.47 11.06 23.82
CA ASN A 56 19.13 10.52 25.01
C ASN A 56 20.66 10.50 24.83
N PRO A 57 21.43 11.21 25.68
CA PRO A 57 20.94 12.01 26.81
C PRO A 57 20.23 13.30 26.34
N PRO A 58 19.21 13.79 27.07
CA PRO A 58 18.48 15.01 26.70
C PRO A 58 19.35 16.28 26.79
N MET A 59 20.48 16.19 27.48
CA MET A 59 21.47 17.24 27.60
C MET A 59 22.86 16.61 27.56
N THR A 60 23.74 17.16 26.73
CA THR A 60 25.15 16.83 26.73
C THR A 60 25.91 17.79 27.64
N ALA A 61 26.95 17.29 28.30
CA ALA A 61 27.84 18.12 29.11
C ALA A 61 28.47 19.24 28.24
N VAL A 62 28.86 20.33 28.90
CA VAL A 62 29.54 21.45 28.23
C VAL A 62 30.78 20.91 27.53
N ALA A 63 30.83 21.09 26.21
CA ALA A 63 31.94 20.64 25.38
C ALA A 63 32.71 21.86 24.87
N SER A 64 34.03 21.74 24.76
CA SER A 64 34.88 22.81 24.21
C SER A 64 34.63 23.00 22.72
N VAL A 65 34.84 24.23 22.22
CA VAL A 65 34.75 24.53 20.79
C VAL A 65 35.71 23.63 20.00
N GLY A 66 35.24 23.10 18.87
CA GLY A 66 36.00 22.19 18.00
C GLY A 66 35.89 20.71 18.37
N THR A 67 35.16 20.36 19.44
CA THR A 67 34.89 18.96 19.78
C THR A 67 33.67 18.42 19.02
N VAL A 68 33.67 17.12 18.74
CA VAL A 68 32.52 16.43 18.13
C VAL A 68 31.65 15.85 19.24
N VAL A 69 30.37 16.21 19.23
CA VAL A 69 29.35 15.69 20.16
C VAL A 69 28.42 14.76 19.41
N THR A 70 28.11 13.60 20.01
CA THR A 70 27.14 12.65 19.44
C THR A 70 25.81 12.77 20.17
N VAL A 71 24.75 13.08 19.43
CA VAL A 71 23.37 13.11 19.92
C VAL A 71 22.65 11.87 19.38
N ARG A 72 21.94 11.14 20.25
CA ARG A 72 21.18 9.95 19.85
C ARG A 72 19.69 10.25 19.89
N VAL A 73 19.04 10.11 18.75
CA VAL A 73 17.59 10.08 18.63
C VAL A 73 17.14 8.63 18.69
N GLN A 74 16.22 8.32 19.58
CA GLN A 74 15.72 6.99 19.81
C GLN A 74 14.20 6.97 19.65
N VAL A 75 13.69 5.83 19.20
CA VAL A 75 12.26 5.58 19.12
C VAL A 75 11.92 4.36 19.97
N ALA A 76 10.90 4.48 20.80
CA ALA A 76 10.46 3.41 21.70
C ALA A 76 8.94 3.29 21.75
N SER A 77 8.48 2.08 22.06
CA SER A 77 7.06 1.75 22.25
C SER A 77 6.16 2.02 21.05
N VAL A 78 6.72 2.01 19.83
CA VAL A 78 5.95 2.15 18.59
C VAL A 78 5.78 0.78 17.94
N ASP A 79 4.57 0.51 17.45
CA ASP A 79 4.25 -0.68 16.68
C ASP A 79 5.16 -0.78 15.43
N PRO A 80 5.50 -1.98 14.93
CA PRO A 80 6.31 -2.11 13.73
C PRO A 80 5.68 -1.40 12.51
N PHE A 81 6.47 -0.60 11.79
CA PHE A 81 6.11 0.11 10.56
C PHE A 81 7.20 -0.12 9.49
N ASP A 82 6.87 0.08 8.23
CA ASP A 82 7.80 -0.17 7.11
C ASP A 82 8.82 0.95 6.88
N GLY A 83 8.68 2.10 7.55
CA GLY A 83 9.62 3.19 7.47
C GLY A 83 9.37 4.31 8.49
N TRP A 84 10.41 5.10 8.73
CA TRP A 84 10.39 6.29 9.57
C TRP A 84 10.76 7.52 8.76
N ASP A 85 10.18 8.67 9.12
CA ASP A 85 10.68 9.99 8.74
C ASP A 85 10.90 10.80 10.03
N ILE A 86 12.16 11.16 10.30
CA ILE A 86 12.58 11.84 11.53
C ILE A 86 13.39 13.07 11.14
N GLN A 87 12.94 14.24 11.61
CA GLN A 87 13.65 15.50 11.42
C GLN A 87 14.42 15.88 12.69
N VAL A 88 15.70 16.23 12.52
CA VAL A 88 16.55 16.73 13.61
C VAL A 88 16.93 18.18 13.31
N GLN A 89 16.69 19.08 14.26
CA GLN A 89 17.04 20.49 14.15
C GLN A 89 18.17 20.83 15.12
N SER A 90 19.17 21.56 14.64
CA SER A 90 20.26 22.13 15.44
C SER A 90 20.36 23.64 15.24
N ASN A 91 20.92 24.34 16.23
CA ASN A 91 21.32 25.74 16.05
C ASN A 91 22.69 25.79 15.36
N GLN A 92 22.69 26.08 14.07
CA GLN A 92 23.90 26.13 13.23
C GLN A 92 24.85 27.29 13.55
N SER A 93 24.43 28.26 14.38
CA SER A 93 25.36 29.27 14.90
C SER A 93 26.26 28.73 16.02
N VAL A 94 26.00 27.51 16.51
CA VAL A 94 26.73 26.89 17.64
C VAL A 94 27.31 25.53 17.25
N ILE A 95 26.54 24.72 16.49
CA ILE A 95 26.91 23.35 16.12
C ILE A 95 26.59 23.05 14.66
N ASP A 96 27.56 22.50 13.96
CA ASP A 96 27.41 22.04 12.58
C ASP A 96 27.26 20.50 12.54
N PRO A 97 26.22 19.97 11.88
CA PRO A 97 26.08 18.53 11.69
C PRO A 97 27.22 17.98 10.81
N THR A 98 27.96 17.00 11.33
CA THR A 98 29.10 16.40 10.61
C THR A 98 28.78 15.03 10.00
N SER A 99 27.87 14.28 10.61
CA SER A 99 27.48 12.95 10.13
C SER A 99 26.12 12.51 10.70
N LEU A 100 25.47 11.59 9.99
CA LEU A 100 24.27 10.88 10.43
C LEU A 100 24.54 9.37 10.29
N SER A 101 24.22 8.62 11.34
CA SER A 101 24.26 7.16 11.30
C SER A 101 23.00 6.61 11.95
N ILE A 102 22.49 5.51 11.40
CA ILE A 102 21.30 4.82 11.88
C ILE A 102 21.75 3.49 12.47
N GLN A 103 21.48 3.27 13.76
CA GLN A 103 21.78 2.03 14.45
C GLN A 103 20.46 1.38 14.87
N GLY A 104 20.19 0.19 14.36
CA GLY A 104 18.96 -0.53 14.62
C GLY A 104 17.82 -0.11 13.69
N ASN A 105 17.43 -1.03 12.81
CA ASN A 105 16.12 -1.09 12.16
C ASN A 105 15.93 -2.52 11.61
N THR A 106 15.48 -3.47 12.43
CA THR A 106 15.27 -4.88 12.02
C THR A 106 13.96 -5.08 11.27
N LEU A 107 13.61 -4.18 10.35
CA LEU A 107 12.51 -4.43 9.40
C LEU A 107 12.81 -5.60 8.44
N ALA A 108 14.03 -6.15 8.47
CA ALA A 108 14.44 -7.29 7.65
C ALA A 108 14.27 -8.67 8.31
N VAL A 109 14.03 -8.79 9.63
CA VAL A 109 14.13 -10.10 10.31
C VAL A 109 12.79 -10.85 10.41
N ASN A 110 11.64 -10.16 10.37
CA ASN A 110 10.34 -10.79 10.70
C ASN A 110 9.40 -11.05 9.51
N TYR A 111 9.79 -10.70 8.27
CA TYR A 111 9.01 -11.03 7.07
C TYR A 111 9.39 -12.40 6.47
N SER A 112 10.35 -13.13 7.05
CA SER A 112 10.81 -14.43 6.57
C SER A 112 10.06 -15.64 7.15
N GLU A 113 9.09 -15.44 8.05
CA GLU A 113 8.37 -16.54 8.71
C GLU A 113 6.85 -16.40 8.58
N ARG A 114 6.33 -16.55 7.36
CA ARG A 114 5.00 -17.15 7.11
C ARG A 114 4.85 -17.50 5.63
N SER A 115 5.44 -18.64 5.28
CA SER A 115 5.06 -19.49 4.14
C SER A 115 3.70 -20.14 4.37
#